data_AF-A0AA38YLL4-F1
#
_entry.id   AF-A0AA38YLL4-F1
#
_cell.length_a   1.000
_cell.length_b   1.000
_cell.length_c   1.000
_cell.angle_alpha   90.00
_cell.angle_beta   90.00
_cell.angle_gamma   90.00
#
_symmetry.space_group_name_H-M   'P 1'
#
loop_
_entity.id
_entity.type
_entity.pdbx_description
1 polymer ?
#
loop_
_entity_poly.entity_id
_entity_poly.type
_entity_poly.pdbx_seq_one_letter_code
_entity_poly.pdbx_strand_id
1 'polypeptide(L)'
;MQILHFDIKPHNILLDQNFNPKVSDFGLAKLYSIDKNIVTFTIARGTLGYIAPELFYQNIGGVSHKADVYSFGMLLLEMVGRRRNVNVHAEHSTQIYFSSWIYDKFHQEKDVEVRDATEDEKSLIKKMVIVALWCIQMKPTDRPSMSKALEMLEGDVELLQMPLKPTVHPMEISDEDRMSIPIGVPISSRNAMDAVASDGS
;
A
#
# COMPACT_ATOMS: atom_id res chain seq x y z
N MET A 1 18.78 0.52 -13.11
CA MET A 1 18.67 0.89 -11.68
C MET A 1 17.36 1.65 -11.47
N GLN A 2 16.68 1.42 -10.35
CA GLN A 2 15.51 2.16 -9.90
C GLN A 2 15.76 2.72 -8.50
N ILE A 3 15.13 3.84 -8.15
CA ILE A 3 15.16 4.40 -6.80
C ILE A 3 13.83 4.05 -6.14
N LEU A 4 13.90 3.42 -4.98
CA LEU A 4 12.76 3.21 -4.08
C LEU A 4 12.81 4.28 -3.01
N HIS A 5 11.72 5.00 -2.77
CA HIS A 5 11.66 6.11 -1.82
C HIS A 5 11.39 5.63 -0.39
N PHE A 6 10.44 4.71 -0.21
CA PHE A 6 9.96 4.15 1.06
C PHE A 6 9.30 5.11 2.06
N ASP A 7 9.30 6.42 1.80
CA ASP A 7 8.62 7.41 2.65
C ASP A 7 7.74 8.40 1.87
N ILE A 8 6.96 7.90 0.91
CA ILE A 8 5.98 8.73 0.21
C ILE A 8 4.79 8.98 1.14
N LYS A 9 4.60 10.25 1.53
CA LYS A 9 3.53 10.73 2.42
C LYS A 9 3.34 12.24 2.23
N PRO A 10 2.21 12.83 2.64
CA PRO A 10 1.94 14.26 2.42
C PRO A 10 3.04 15.19 2.94
N HIS A 11 3.63 14.88 4.10
CA HIS A 11 4.72 15.66 4.69
C HIS A 11 5.99 15.73 3.83
N ASN A 12 6.18 14.75 2.94
CA ASN A 12 7.33 14.65 2.05
C ASN A 12 7.00 15.09 0.61
N ILE A 13 5.81 15.68 0.39
CA ILE A 13 5.44 16.33 -0.87
C ILE A 13 5.42 17.83 -0.62
N LEU A 14 6.51 18.50 -1.00
CA LEU A 14 6.63 19.95 -0.90
C LEU A 14 5.99 20.62 -2.11
N LEU A 15 5.53 21.85 -1.93
CA LEU A 15 4.99 22.66 -3.01
C LEU A 15 5.93 23.84 -3.28
N ASP A 16 6.26 24.08 -4.54
CA ASP A 16 6.97 25.30 -4.92
C ASP A 16 6.01 26.52 -4.96
N GLN A 17 6.54 27.70 -5.29
CA GLN A 17 5.77 28.95 -5.36
C GLN A 17 4.58 28.92 -6.35
N ASN A 18 4.60 27.99 -7.30
CA ASN A 18 3.55 27.79 -8.29
C ASN A 18 2.64 26.60 -7.92
N PHE A 19 2.72 26.10 -6.69
CA PHE A 19 2.01 24.91 -6.20
C PHE A 19 2.33 23.63 -6.97
N ASN A 20 3.49 23.53 -7.64
CA ASN A 20 3.90 22.26 -8.24
C ASN A 20 4.46 21.33 -7.15
N PRO A 21 4.00 20.06 -7.09
CA PRO A 21 4.51 19.11 -6.11
C PRO A 21 5.94 18.67 -6.42
N LYS A 22 6.75 18.54 -5.37
CA LYS A 22 8.13 18.03 -5.38
C LYS A 22 8.26 16.96 -4.30
N VAL A 23 8.73 15.78 -4.67
CA VAL A 23 9.05 14.72 -3.71
C VAL A 23 10.35 15.09 -2.98
N SER A 24 10.34 14.99 -1.65
CA SER A 24 11.47 15.29 -0.78
C SER A 24 11.75 14.14 0.19
N ASP A 25 12.83 14.28 0.97
CA ASP A 25 13.27 13.32 2.00
C ASP A 25 13.59 11.91 1.47
N PHE A 26 14.74 11.81 0.82
CA PHE A 26 15.32 10.56 0.34
C PHE A 26 16.14 9.83 1.43
N GLY A 27 15.98 10.15 2.71
CA GLY A 27 16.77 9.55 3.80
C GLY A 27 16.60 8.03 3.92
N LEU A 28 15.44 7.51 3.51
CA LEU A 28 15.16 6.07 3.46
C LEU A 28 15.38 5.45 2.08
N ALA A 29 15.68 6.25 1.06
CA ALA A 29 15.70 5.82 -0.32
C ALA A 29 16.82 4.79 -0.61
N LYS A 30 16.58 3.91 -1.59
CA LYS A 30 17.53 2.86 -1.99
C LYS A 30 17.59 2.70 -3.49
N LEU A 31 18.81 2.46 -3.98
CA LEU A 31 19.04 2.01 -5.35
C LEU A 31 18.79 0.51 -5.43
N TYR A 32 18.04 0.12 -6.45
CA TYR A 32 17.63 -1.24 -6.72
C TYR A 32 18.03 -1.62 -8.15
N SER A 33 18.69 -2.78 -8.33
CA SER A 33 18.94 -3.30 -9.68
C SER A 33 17.69 -3.98 -10.19
N ILE A 34 17.33 -3.72 -11.44
CA ILE A 34 16.11 -4.24 -12.08
C ILE A 34 16.17 -5.79 -12.16
N ASP A 35 17.38 -6.36 -12.12
CA ASP A 35 17.64 -7.80 -12.31
C ASP A 35 17.51 -8.63 -11.02
N LYS A 36 17.33 -8.01 -9.86
CA LYS A 36 17.11 -8.72 -8.58
C LYS A 36 15.67 -8.48 -8.19
N ASN A 37 14.84 -9.52 -8.14
CA ASN A 37 13.39 -9.38 -8.01
C ASN A 37 12.89 -9.23 -6.55
N ILE A 38 13.78 -9.39 -5.56
CA ILE A 38 13.43 -9.36 -4.12
C ILE A 38 14.63 -8.82 -3.34
N VAL A 39 14.43 -7.75 -2.56
CA VAL A 39 15.39 -7.35 -1.51
C VAL A 39 14.84 -7.82 -0.18
N THR A 40 15.64 -8.62 0.53
CA THR A 40 15.40 -8.98 1.92
C THR A 40 15.74 -7.78 2.79
N PHE A 41 14.71 -7.07 3.26
CA PHE A 41 14.87 -6.02 4.27
C PHE A 41 14.75 -6.64 5.67
N THR A 42 15.73 -6.39 6.52
CA THR A 42 15.80 -6.93 7.90
C THR A 42 14.94 -6.13 8.88
N ILE A 43 14.53 -4.90 8.52
CA ILE A 43 13.75 -3.99 9.35
C ILE A 43 12.77 -3.25 8.43
N ALA A 44 11.47 -3.26 8.77
CA ALA A 44 10.47 -2.45 8.07
C ALA A 44 10.85 -0.96 8.14
N ARG A 45 10.84 -0.28 6.99
CA ARG A 45 11.19 1.15 6.86
C ARG A 45 9.99 1.92 6.32
N GLY A 46 9.89 3.18 6.71
CA GLY A 46 8.84 4.10 6.27
C GLY A 46 8.01 4.60 7.43
N THR A 47 6.95 5.33 7.11
CA THR A 47 6.03 5.91 8.09
C THR A 47 4.79 5.03 8.26
N LEU A 48 4.46 4.67 9.52
CA LEU A 48 3.29 3.85 9.84
C LEU A 48 2.03 4.41 9.17
N GLY A 49 1.28 3.53 8.51
CA GLY A 49 0.13 3.88 7.70
C GLY A 49 0.42 3.97 6.19
N TYR A 50 1.64 4.33 5.79
CA TYR A 50 2.04 4.36 4.37
C TYR A 50 2.91 3.15 4.00
N ILE A 51 3.41 2.40 4.99
CA ILE A 51 4.24 1.22 4.74
C ILE A 51 3.43 0.13 4.08
N ALA A 52 3.91 -0.34 2.92
CA ALA A 52 3.28 -1.42 2.19
C ALA A 52 3.35 -2.76 2.97
N PRO A 53 2.30 -3.58 2.91
CA PRO A 53 2.17 -4.78 3.76
C PRO A 53 3.29 -5.81 3.53
N GLU A 54 3.86 -5.90 2.33
CA GLU A 54 4.94 -6.83 2.01
C GLU A 54 6.26 -6.52 2.75
N LEU A 55 6.41 -5.32 3.34
CA LEU A 55 7.54 -5.01 4.22
C LEU A 55 7.42 -5.68 5.60
N PHE A 56 6.22 -6.14 5.97
CA PHE A 56 5.96 -6.90 7.20
C PHE A 56 5.67 -8.38 6.90
N TYR A 57 4.97 -8.66 5.81
CA TYR A 57 4.51 -9.99 5.41
C TYR A 57 5.31 -10.47 4.20
N GLN A 58 6.41 -11.20 4.42
CA GLN A 58 7.26 -11.67 3.33
C GLN A 58 6.60 -12.75 2.44
N ASN A 59 5.49 -13.33 2.90
CA ASN A 59 4.75 -14.37 2.18
C ASN A 59 3.79 -13.84 1.10
N ILE A 60 3.53 -12.53 1.04
CA ILE A 60 2.60 -11.94 0.05
C ILE A 60 3.31 -11.30 -1.16
N GLY A 61 4.64 -11.26 -1.16
CA GLY A 61 5.44 -10.75 -2.27
C GLY A 61 6.78 -10.17 -1.84
N GLY A 62 7.67 -9.93 -2.80
CA GLY A 62 8.95 -9.27 -2.58
C GLY A 62 8.85 -7.75 -2.62
N VAL A 63 9.73 -7.08 -1.86
CA VAL A 63 9.82 -5.61 -1.87
C VAL A 63 10.35 -5.12 -3.23
N SER A 64 9.60 -4.19 -3.82
CA SER A 64 9.87 -3.59 -5.14
C SER A 64 9.32 -2.15 -5.20
N HIS A 65 9.34 -1.51 -6.38
CA HIS A 65 8.72 -0.20 -6.61
C HIS A 65 7.22 -0.15 -6.27
N LYS A 66 6.56 -1.31 -6.15
CA LYS A 66 5.16 -1.41 -5.72
C LYS A 66 4.94 -0.98 -4.27
N ALA A 67 5.99 -0.91 -3.44
CA ALA A 67 5.89 -0.36 -2.09
C ALA A 67 5.61 1.15 -2.12
N ASP A 68 6.25 1.89 -3.03
CA ASP A 68 5.99 3.32 -3.22
C ASP A 68 4.62 3.55 -3.86
N VAL A 69 4.15 2.65 -4.74
CA VAL A 69 2.78 2.68 -5.28
C VAL A 69 1.75 2.59 -4.16
N TYR A 70 1.94 1.67 -3.21
CA TYR A 70 1.04 1.56 -2.04
C TYR A 70 1.01 2.85 -1.24
N SER A 71 2.19 3.39 -0.91
CA SER A 71 2.35 4.63 -0.17
C SER A 71 1.66 5.81 -0.88
N PHE A 72 1.78 5.88 -2.21
CA PHE A 72 1.06 6.85 -3.05
C PHE A 72 -0.46 6.70 -2.97
N GLY A 73 -0.98 5.47 -3.01
CA GLY A 73 -2.41 5.21 -2.82
C GLY A 73 -2.93 5.69 -1.46
N MET A 74 -2.18 5.46 -0.38
CA MET A 74 -2.51 5.98 0.95
C MET A 74 -2.51 7.52 0.98
N LEU A 75 -1.53 8.15 0.32
CA LEU A 75 -1.46 9.60 0.16
C LEU A 75 -2.69 10.16 -0.59
N LEU A 76 -3.13 9.50 -1.67
CA LEU A 76 -4.35 9.89 -2.40
C LEU A 76 -5.60 9.80 -1.51
N LEU A 77 -5.75 8.70 -0.77
CA LEU A 77 -6.86 8.50 0.17
C LEU A 77 -6.90 9.59 1.23
N GLU A 78 -5.74 9.96 1.77
CA GLU A 78 -5.64 11.01 2.79
C GLU A 78 -6.03 12.39 2.24
N MET A 79 -5.63 12.72 1.01
CA MET A 79 -6.07 13.95 0.35
C MET A 79 -7.60 13.99 0.17
N VAL A 80 -8.20 12.87 -0.24
CA VAL A 80 -9.66 12.76 -0.38
C VAL A 80 -10.36 12.87 0.98
N GLY A 81 -9.82 12.21 2.02
CA GLY A 81 -10.38 12.23 3.36
C GLY A 81 -10.40 13.64 3.98
N ARG A 82 -9.28 14.38 3.85
CA ARG A 82 -9.17 15.74 4.41
C ARG A 82 -10.00 16.79 3.68
N ARG A 83 -10.23 16.65 2.36
CA ARG A 83 -11.10 17.58 1.63
C ARG A 83 -12.58 17.45 1.99
N ARG A 84 -12.99 16.35 2.63
CA ARG A 84 -14.38 15.93 2.59
C ARG A 84 -15.22 16.19 3.84
N ASN A 85 -14.68 16.74 4.93
CA ASN A 85 -15.40 16.78 6.23
C ASN A 85 -16.13 15.44 6.50
N VAL A 86 -15.51 14.33 6.09
CA VAL A 86 -16.08 12.98 6.14
C VAL A 86 -15.94 12.51 7.58
N ASN A 87 -16.84 13.06 8.40
CA ASN A 87 -17.05 12.80 9.80
C ASN A 87 -15.85 13.13 10.72
N VAL A 88 -16.11 13.96 11.73
CA VAL A 88 -15.20 14.31 12.84
C VAL A 88 -14.72 13.05 13.60
N HIS A 89 -15.37 11.90 13.40
CA HIS A 89 -14.96 10.60 13.95
C HIS A 89 -13.87 9.85 13.15
N ALA A 90 -13.54 10.26 11.91
CA ALA A 90 -12.47 9.65 11.12
C ALA A 90 -11.07 10.04 11.61
N GLU A 91 -10.96 11.12 12.40
CA GLU A 91 -9.71 11.60 12.99
C GLU A 91 -9.04 10.55 13.92
N HIS A 92 -9.81 9.55 14.38
CA HIS A 92 -9.33 8.46 15.24
C HIS A 92 -9.42 7.06 14.60
N SER A 93 -9.84 6.95 13.34
CA SER A 93 -9.97 5.65 12.67
C SER A 93 -8.63 5.21 12.07
N THR A 94 -8.30 3.93 12.19
CA THR A 94 -7.13 3.38 11.50
C THR A 94 -7.31 3.57 10.00
N GLN A 95 -6.24 3.88 9.26
CA GLN A 95 -6.32 4.10 7.81
C GLN A 95 -6.91 2.89 7.05
N ILE A 96 -6.84 1.71 7.65
CA ILE A 96 -7.50 0.46 7.24
C ILE A 96 -9.03 0.59 7.27
N TYR A 97 -9.60 1.11 8.36
CA TYR A 97 -11.04 1.34 8.44
C TYR A 97 -11.48 2.33 7.36
N PHE A 98 -10.70 3.39 7.17
CA PHE A 98 -10.96 4.39 6.15
C PHE A 98 -10.97 3.81 4.73
N SER A 99 -10.01 2.95 4.37
CA SER A 99 -9.95 2.33 3.03
C SER A 99 -11.10 1.36 2.76
N SER A 100 -11.50 0.56 3.75
CA SER A 100 -12.66 -0.33 3.64
C SER A 100 -13.98 0.44 3.56
N TRP A 101 -14.14 1.46 4.41
CA TRP A 101 -15.34 2.31 4.43
C TRP A 101 -15.50 3.11 3.13
N ILE A 102 -14.42 3.69 2.61
CA ILE A 102 -14.48 4.45 1.36
C ILE A 102 -14.78 3.55 0.17
N TYR A 103 -14.25 2.32 0.17
CA TYR A 103 -14.61 1.30 -0.83
C TYR A 103 -16.12 1.06 -0.83
N ASP A 104 -16.73 0.75 0.33
CA ASP A 104 -18.16 0.43 0.42
C ASP A 104 -19.02 1.61 -0.03
N LYS A 105 -18.61 2.84 0.31
CA LYS A 105 -19.34 4.06 -0.07
C LYS A 105 -19.38 4.25 -1.58
N PHE A 106 -18.25 4.09 -2.26
CA PHE A 106 -18.17 4.27 -3.72
C PHE A 106 -18.66 3.06 -4.51
N HIS A 107 -18.55 1.85 -3.97
CA HIS A 107 -19.04 0.64 -4.62
C HIS A 107 -20.58 0.59 -4.65
N GLN A 108 -21.25 1.12 -3.61
CA GLN A 108 -22.71 1.15 -3.54
C GLN A 108 -23.36 2.29 -4.35
N GLU A 109 -22.59 3.01 -5.20
CA GLU A 109 -23.03 4.20 -5.95
C GLU A 109 -23.76 5.25 -5.10
N LYS A 110 -23.51 5.27 -3.79
CA LYS A 110 -24.00 6.36 -2.95
C LYS A 110 -23.19 7.57 -3.33
N ASP A 111 -23.84 8.53 -4.00
CA ASP A 111 -23.27 9.83 -4.28
C ASP A 111 -22.56 10.31 -3.04
N VAL A 112 -21.23 10.42 -3.14
CA VAL A 112 -20.51 11.00 -2.03
C VAL A 112 -20.89 12.46 -2.03
N GLU A 113 -21.76 12.83 -1.10
CA GLU A 113 -22.07 14.22 -0.80
C GLU A 113 -20.79 14.94 -0.38
N VAL A 114 -20.05 15.43 -1.36
CA VAL A 114 -19.03 16.44 -1.15
C VAL A 114 -19.80 17.75 -1.16
N ARG A 115 -19.99 18.31 0.02
CA ARG A 115 -20.63 19.62 0.16
C ARG A 115 -19.87 20.62 -0.71
N ASP A 116 -20.62 21.39 -1.51
CA ASP A 116 -20.13 22.48 -2.34
C ASP A 116 -19.11 22.09 -3.45
N ALA A 117 -19.01 20.82 -3.85
CA ALA A 117 -18.17 20.41 -4.98
C ALA A 117 -18.89 20.47 -6.32
N THR A 118 -18.17 20.96 -7.34
CA THR A 118 -18.57 20.89 -8.75
C THR A 118 -18.59 19.43 -9.26
N GLU A 119 -19.29 19.18 -10.37
CA GLU A 119 -19.31 17.84 -11.00
C GLU A 119 -17.92 17.37 -11.42
N ASP A 120 -17.07 18.28 -11.92
CA ASP A 120 -15.68 17.98 -12.28
C ASP A 120 -14.86 17.57 -11.05
N GLU A 121 -15.06 18.23 -9.90
CA GLU A 121 -14.41 17.85 -8.64
C GLU A 121 -14.91 16.50 -8.13
N LYS A 122 -16.22 16.22 -8.22
CA LYS A 122 -16.76 14.90 -7.86
C LYS A 122 -16.15 13.79 -8.73
N SER A 123 -16.05 14.03 -10.03
CA SER A 123 -15.41 13.13 -10.99
C SER A 123 -13.94 12.91 -10.65
N LEU A 124 -13.18 13.98 -10.40
CA LEU A 124 -11.77 13.90 -9.99
C LEU A 124 -11.61 13.10 -8.70
N ILE A 125 -12.45 13.35 -7.69
CA ILE A 125 -12.38 12.61 -6.43
C ILE A 125 -12.72 11.13 -6.64
N LYS A 126 -13.71 10.81 -7.48
CA LYS A 126 -14.03 9.41 -7.84
C LYS A 126 -12.83 8.73 -8.50
N LYS A 127 -12.15 9.39 -9.45
CA LYS A 127 -10.90 8.89 -10.04
C LYS A 127 -9.82 8.65 -8.99
N MET A 128 -9.55 9.64 -8.14
CA MET A 128 -8.54 9.53 -7.08
C MET A 128 -8.81 8.33 -6.16
N VAL A 129 -10.06 8.10 -5.77
CA VAL A 129 -10.43 6.98 -4.91
C VAL A 129 -10.25 5.64 -5.62
N ILE A 130 -10.73 5.50 -6.86
CA ILE A 130 -10.58 4.24 -7.60
C ILE A 130 -9.08 3.91 -7.78
N VAL A 131 -8.28 4.86 -8.23
CA VAL A 131 -6.83 4.69 -8.42
C VAL A 131 -6.14 4.37 -7.09
N ALA A 132 -6.51 5.07 -6.02
CA ALA A 132 -5.94 4.81 -4.71
C ALA A 132 -6.24 3.38 -4.23
N LEU A 133 -7.48 2.92 -4.37
CA LEU A 133 -7.89 1.56 -4.02
C LEU A 133 -7.14 0.49 -4.83
N TRP A 134 -6.83 0.75 -6.11
CA TRP A 134 -5.96 -0.11 -6.92
C TRP A 134 -4.52 -0.12 -6.38
N CYS A 135 -4.01 1.03 -5.95
CA CYS A 135 -2.66 1.17 -5.44
C CYS A 135 -2.45 0.48 -4.07
N ILE A 136 -3.49 0.39 -3.24
CA ILE A 136 -3.36 -0.14 -1.86
C ILE A 136 -3.73 -1.63 -1.73
N GLN A 137 -3.78 -2.37 -2.84
CA GLN A 137 -4.05 -3.81 -2.80
C GLN A 137 -2.98 -4.55 -1.98
N MET A 138 -3.39 -5.62 -1.29
CA MET A 138 -2.50 -6.36 -0.40
C MET A 138 -1.30 -6.95 -1.14
N LYS A 139 -1.53 -7.66 -2.24
CA LYS A 139 -0.44 -8.23 -3.05
C LYS A 139 0.17 -7.16 -3.95
N PRO A 140 1.51 -7.02 -3.99
CA PRO A 140 2.18 -6.05 -4.86
C PRO A 140 1.90 -6.26 -6.36
N THR A 141 1.62 -7.49 -6.77
CA THR A 141 1.29 -7.88 -8.15
C THR A 141 -0.02 -7.25 -8.64
N ASP A 142 -0.96 -7.04 -7.72
CA ASP A 142 -2.32 -6.60 -8.04
C ASP A 142 -2.40 -5.06 -8.13
N ARG A 143 -1.32 -4.38 -7.71
CA ARG A 143 -1.18 -2.93 -7.82
C ARG A 143 -0.75 -2.53 -9.23
N PRO A 144 -1.21 -1.40 -9.78
CA PRO A 144 -0.71 -0.88 -11.04
C PRO A 144 0.77 -0.45 -10.93
N SER A 145 1.40 -0.15 -12.08
CA SER A 145 2.63 0.65 -12.07
C SER A 145 2.29 2.12 -11.80
N MET A 146 3.28 2.93 -11.38
CA MET A 146 3.07 4.38 -11.25
C MET A 146 2.66 5.04 -12.57
N SER A 147 3.21 4.59 -13.69
CA SER A 147 2.81 5.07 -15.02
C SER A 147 1.35 4.74 -15.35
N LYS A 148 0.88 3.54 -15.00
CA LYS A 148 -0.53 3.17 -15.19
C LYS A 148 -1.45 3.94 -14.24
N ALA A 149 -1.04 4.15 -12.99
CA ALA A 149 -1.79 4.97 -12.04
C ALA A 149 -1.94 6.42 -12.55
N LEU A 150 -0.89 6.99 -13.15
CA LEU A 150 -0.96 8.31 -13.79
C LEU A 150 -1.94 8.32 -14.97
N GLU A 151 -1.84 7.34 -15.88
CA GLU A 151 -2.77 7.20 -17.01
C GLU A 151 -4.23 7.12 -16.54
N MET A 152 -4.50 6.38 -15.45
CA MET A 152 -5.84 6.29 -14.86
C MET A 152 -6.33 7.61 -14.26
N LEU A 153 -5.43 8.42 -13.69
CA LEU A 153 -5.79 9.75 -13.14
C LEU A 153 -6.05 10.76 -14.25
N GLU A 154 -5.29 10.71 -15.34
CA GLU A 154 -5.42 11.61 -16.50
C GLU A 154 -6.62 11.23 -17.39
N GLY A 155 -6.99 9.95 -17.44
CA GLY A 155 -8.08 9.44 -18.27
C GLY A 155 -9.50 9.71 -17.73
N ASP A 156 -10.48 9.15 -18.44
CA ASP A 156 -11.91 9.30 -18.14
C ASP A 156 -12.35 8.37 -17.00
N VAL A 157 -13.13 8.93 -16.06
CA VAL A 157 -13.60 8.20 -14.88
C VAL A 157 -14.51 7.02 -15.24
N GLU A 158 -15.29 7.13 -16.31
CA GLU A 158 -16.24 6.11 -16.77
C GLU A 158 -15.54 4.84 -17.31
N LEU A 159 -14.25 4.93 -17.63
CA LEU A 159 -13.44 3.79 -18.05
C LEU A 159 -12.82 3.03 -16.87
N LEU A 160 -12.90 3.60 -15.66
CA LEU A 160 -12.28 3.00 -14.48
C LEU A 160 -13.24 2.03 -13.80
N GLN A 161 -12.72 0.84 -13.50
CA GLN A 161 -13.42 -0.16 -12.70
C GLN A 161 -12.90 -0.16 -11.26
N MET A 162 -13.80 -0.39 -10.30
CA MET A 162 -13.42 -0.60 -8.91
C MET A 162 -12.60 -1.89 -8.78
N PRO A 163 -11.49 -1.87 -8.02
CA PRO A 163 -10.71 -3.08 -7.72
C PRO A 163 -11.46 -3.99 -6.75
N LEU A 164 -10.83 -5.09 -6.34
CA LEU A 164 -11.28 -5.84 -5.17
C LEU A 164 -11.20 -4.99 -3.90
N LYS A 165 -12.10 -5.26 -2.96
CA LYS A 165 -12.08 -4.62 -1.65
C LYS A 165 -10.74 -4.89 -0.96
N PRO A 166 -10.01 -3.85 -0.51
CA PRO A 166 -8.74 -4.04 0.19
C PRO A 166 -8.93 -4.93 1.41
N THR A 167 -8.13 -6.01 1.51
CA THR A 167 -8.11 -6.90 2.67
C THR A 167 -7.09 -6.44 3.70
N VAL A 168 -7.30 -6.79 4.96
CA VAL A 168 -6.51 -6.28 6.10
C VAL A 168 -5.42 -7.25 6.55
N HIS A 169 -5.60 -8.53 6.22
CA HIS A 169 -4.67 -9.59 6.58
C HIS A 169 -4.40 -10.43 5.33
N PRO A 170 -3.18 -10.95 5.17
CA PRO A 170 -2.98 -12.10 4.29
C PRO A 170 -4.00 -13.15 4.75
N MET A 171 -4.90 -13.59 3.87
CA MET A 171 -5.69 -14.79 4.20
C MET A 171 -4.67 -15.88 4.51
N GLU A 172 -4.68 -16.38 5.74
CA GLU A 172 -4.14 -17.71 5.98
C GLU A 172 -4.91 -18.62 5.04
N ILE A 173 -4.20 -19.21 4.09
CA ILE A 173 -4.72 -20.34 3.32
C ILE A 173 -5.23 -21.32 4.39
N SER A 174 -6.54 -21.58 4.41
CA SER A 174 -7.12 -22.54 5.35
C SER A 174 -6.38 -23.87 5.20
N ASP A 175 -6.17 -24.59 6.31
CA ASP A 175 -5.42 -25.85 6.33
C ASP A 175 -5.97 -26.94 5.39
N GLU A 176 -7.17 -26.75 4.82
CA GLU A 176 -7.74 -27.61 3.78
C GLU A 176 -6.96 -27.60 2.46
N ASP A 177 -6.34 -26.47 2.07
CA ASP A 177 -5.57 -26.36 0.82
C ASP A 177 -4.16 -26.96 0.94
N ARG A 178 -3.65 -27.17 2.16
CA ARG A 178 -2.33 -27.79 2.42
C ARG A 178 -2.29 -29.28 2.13
N MET A 179 -3.44 -29.96 2.06
CA MET A 179 -3.52 -31.41 1.80
C MET A 179 -3.36 -31.80 0.33
N SER A 180 -3.14 -30.84 -0.58
CA SER A 180 -3.09 -31.10 -2.02
C SER A 180 -1.69 -31.12 -2.65
N ILE A 181 -0.60 -30.96 -1.88
CA ILE A 181 0.78 -30.97 -2.40
C ILE A 181 1.47 -32.32 -2.08
N PRO A 182 1.99 -33.07 -3.08
CA PRO A 182 2.61 -34.37 -2.84
C PRO A 182 3.91 -34.22 -2.03
N ILE A 183 4.03 -35.05 -0.99
CA ILE A 183 5.15 -35.09 -0.05
C ILE A 183 6.44 -35.53 -0.77
N GLY A 184 7.48 -34.70 -0.72
CA GLY A 184 8.82 -35.11 -1.11
C GLY A 184 9.87 -34.03 -0.89
N VAL A 185 10.52 -34.06 0.27
CA VAL A 185 11.98 -33.94 0.55
C VAL A 185 12.18 -33.39 1.98
N PRO A 186 12.92 -34.08 2.87
CA PRO A 186 13.13 -33.61 4.24
C PRO A 186 14.30 -32.63 4.33
N ILE A 187 14.10 -31.46 4.97
CA ILE A 187 15.19 -30.56 5.35
C ILE A 187 15.60 -30.86 6.79
N SER A 188 16.75 -31.52 6.90
CA SER A 188 17.55 -31.68 8.12
C SER A 188 17.83 -30.32 8.77
N SER A 189 17.36 -30.13 10.01
CA SER A 189 17.81 -29.03 10.87
C SER A 189 18.93 -29.52 11.78
N ARG A 190 20.15 -29.04 11.57
CA ARG A 190 21.25 -29.11 12.53
C ARG A 190 21.93 -27.75 12.66
N ASN A 191 22.13 -27.41 13.94
CA ASN A 191 23.11 -26.48 14.53
C ASN A 191 22.72 -24.99 14.52
N ALA A 192 22.94 -24.22 15.58
CA ALA A 192 23.52 -24.48 16.90
C ALA A 192 23.22 -23.26 17.79
N MET A 193 23.09 -23.47 19.10
CA MET A 193 23.49 -22.47 20.10
C MET A 193 24.08 -23.22 21.30
N ASP A 194 25.42 -23.23 21.35
CA ASP A 194 26.19 -23.41 22.58
C ASP A 194 26.03 -22.16 23.45
N ALA A 195 25.70 -22.35 24.72
CA ALA A 195 26.08 -21.43 25.79
C ALA A 195 26.41 -22.27 27.03
N VAL A 196 27.69 -22.21 27.39
CA VAL A 196 28.35 -22.85 28.52
C VAL A 196 28.03 -22.12 29.82
N ALA A 197 27.78 -22.89 30.89
CA ALA A 197 28.04 -22.67 32.34
C ALA A 197 26.93 -23.40 33.12
N SER A 198 27.15 -24.18 34.18
CA SER A 198 28.26 -24.30 35.11
C SER A 198 28.07 -25.59 35.92
N ASP A 199 29.18 -26.23 36.22
CA ASP A 199 29.34 -27.38 37.14
C ASP A 199 28.94 -26.99 38.57
N GLY A 200 28.39 -27.93 39.35
CA GLY A 200 28.11 -27.70 40.77
C GLY A 200 27.19 -28.71 41.47
N SER A 201 27.81 -29.82 41.92
CA SER A 201 27.37 -30.81 42.93
C SER A 201 26.65 -32.06 42.43
#